data_AF-A0A2P2I1L3-F1
#
_entry.id   AF-A0A2P2I1L3-F1
#
_cell.length_a   1.000
_cell.length_b   1.000
_cell.length_c   1.000
_cell.angle_alpha   90.00
_cell.angle_beta   90.00
_cell.angle_gamma   90.00
#
_symmetry.space_group_name_H-M   'P 1'
#
loop_
_entity.id
_entity.type
_entity.pdbx_description
1 polymer ?
#
loop_
_entity_poly.entity_id
_entity_poly.type
_entity_poly.pdbx_seq_one_letter_code
_entity_poly.pdbx_strand_id
1 'polypeptide(L)'
;TEQQIAVVRDSVTLSPGKSIRRRSQQLGIPTTSLHRILHKDLHMSAYKIQLTQHLQPPDHGRRRQFADWVVERLAADENFAKKIIFSDEAHFHLSGFVNKQNCRFWGTENPRIMQQREMHPLRATVWCGFWAGGVLGPFFFEDHEGKAVTINGERYRDMISTQLWPKLEDTEIDNLWFQQ
;
A
#
# COMPACT_ATOMS: atom_id res chain seq x y z
N THR A 1 9.64 37.99 -8.66
CA THR A 1 10.88 38.47 -9.30
C THR A 1 11.72 37.28 -9.75
N GLU A 2 12.56 37.43 -10.77
CA GLU A 2 13.44 36.34 -11.27
C GLU A 2 14.32 35.73 -10.17
N GLN A 3 14.80 36.57 -9.23
CA GLN A 3 15.53 36.11 -8.03
C GLN A 3 14.72 35.12 -7.17
N GLN A 4 13.42 35.36 -6.98
CA GLN A 4 12.58 34.43 -6.21
C GLN A 4 12.40 33.09 -6.94
N ILE A 5 12.32 33.11 -8.27
CA ILE A 5 12.22 31.89 -9.08
C ILE A 5 13.51 31.07 -8.96
N ALA A 6 14.67 31.72 -9.02
CA ALA A 6 15.98 31.08 -8.83
C ALA A 6 16.10 30.43 -7.43
N VAL A 7 15.76 31.17 -6.37
CA VAL A 7 15.79 30.66 -4.99
C VAL A 7 14.86 29.46 -4.81
N VAL A 8 13.66 29.49 -5.40
CA VAL A 8 12.73 28.35 -5.36
C VAL A 8 13.29 27.16 -6.13
N ARG A 9 13.88 27.37 -7.31
CA ARG A 9 14.52 26.31 -8.11
C ARG A 9 15.64 25.63 -7.32
N ASP A 10 16.56 26.39 -6.76
CA ASP A 10 17.68 25.86 -5.97
C ASP A 10 17.19 25.07 -4.75
N SER A 11 16.16 25.60 -4.08
CA SER A 11 15.53 24.93 -2.96
C SER A 11 14.93 23.57 -3.37
N VAL A 12 14.31 23.48 -4.55
CA VAL A 12 13.76 22.21 -5.07
C VAL A 12 14.88 21.25 -5.43
N THR A 13 15.93 21.71 -6.11
CA THR A 13 17.11 20.90 -6.44
C THR A 13 17.75 20.29 -5.20
N LEU A 14 17.91 21.08 -4.12
CA LEU A 14 18.50 20.62 -2.87
C LEU A 14 17.60 19.66 -2.08
N SER A 15 16.28 19.80 -2.21
CA SER A 15 15.31 19.04 -1.40
C SER A 15 14.00 18.86 -2.16
N PRO A 16 13.93 17.95 -3.15
CA PRO A 16 12.77 17.79 -4.01
C PRO A 16 11.54 17.25 -3.27
N GLY A 17 11.75 16.48 -2.19
CA GLY A 17 10.69 15.89 -1.37
C GLY A 17 10.07 16.83 -0.32
N LYS A 18 10.52 18.09 -0.25
CA LYS A 18 10.06 19.03 0.79
C LYS A 18 8.67 19.56 0.46
N SER A 19 7.77 19.52 1.44
CA SER A 19 6.40 20.03 1.29
C SER A 19 6.38 21.54 1.00
N ILE A 20 5.37 22.00 0.26
CA ILE A 20 5.16 23.42 -0.03
C ILE A 20 5.11 24.24 1.26
N ARG A 21 4.40 23.76 2.29
CA ARG A 21 4.27 24.47 3.58
C ARG A 21 5.61 24.68 4.26
N ARG A 22 6.45 23.65 4.31
CA ARG A 22 7.79 23.75 4.93
C ARG A 22 8.72 24.63 4.11
N ARG A 23 8.65 24.53 2.77
CA ARG A 23 9.43 25.38 1.87
C ARG A 23 9.00 26.85 1.97
N SER A 24 7.70 27.12 2.06
CA SER A 24 7.13 28.45 2.28
C SER A 24 7.67 29.11 3.54
N GLN A 25 7.67 28.38 4.67
CA GLN A 25 8.25 28.86 5.93
C GLN A 25 9.75 29.15 5.82
N GLN A 26 10.52 28.28 5.15
CA GLN A 26 11.97 28.45 5.00
C GLN A 26 12.35 29.64 4.10
N LEU A 27 11.58 29.87 3.04
CA LEU A 27 11.88 30.91 2.06
C LEU A 27 11.17 32.24 2.36
N GLY A 28 10.28 32.28 3.36
CA GLY A 28 9.43 33.45 3.63
C GLY A 28 8.45 33.79 2.50
N ILE A 29 8.15 32.82 1.62
CA ILE A 29 7.27 33.03 0.45
C ILE A 29 5.88 32.47 0.78
N PRO A 30 4.78 33.21 0.53
CA PRO A 30 3.42 32.67 0.67
C PRO A 30 3.22 31.37 -0.11
N THR A 31 2.48 30.42 0.46
CA THR A 31 2.26 29.09 -0.15
C THR A 31 1.64 29.17 -1.54
N THR A 32 0.72 30.11 -1.77
CA THR A 32 0.06 30.36 -3.06
C THR A 32 1.05 30.85 -4.12
N SER A 33 1.91 31.80 -3.76
CA SER A 33 2.98 32.30 -4.63
C SER A 33 3.99 31.21 -4.95
N LEU A 34 4.39 30.41 -3.96
CA LEU A 34 5.30 29.29 -4.14
C LEU A 34 4.71 28.23 -5.09
N HIS A 35 3.42 27.91 -4.93
CA HIS A 35 2.72 26.99 -5.83
C HIS A 35 2.66 27.53 -7.27
N ARG A 36 2.40 28.83 -7.45
CA ARG A 36 2.43 29.47 -8.78
C ARG A 36 3.82 29.38 -9.41
N ILE A 37 4.88 29.68 -8.65
CA ILE A 37 6.26 29.58 -9.14
C ILE A 37 6.59 28.16 -9.59
N LEU A 38 6.26 27.16 -8.77
CA LEU A 38 6.50 25.75 -9.10
C LEU A 38 5.80 25.32 -10.39
N HIS A 39 4.51 25.64 -10.55
CA HIS A 39 3.72 25.15 -11.68
C HIS A 39 3.81 26.01 -12.95
N LYS A 40 3.84 27.34 -12.82
CA LYS A 40 3.75 28.27 -13.96
C LYS A 40 5.11 28.73 -14.45
N ASP A 41 6.05 28.98 -13.54
CA ASP A 41 7.37 29.53 -13.90
C ASP A 41 8.43 28.42 -14.04
N LEU A 42 8.35 27.36 -13.24
CA LEU A 42 9.29 26.24 -13.24
C LEU A 42 8.76 24.99 -13.95
N HIS A 43 7.48 24.97 -14.33
CA HIS A 43 6.82 23.83 -14.99
C HIS A 43 7.00 22.49 -14.25
N MET A 44 7.08 22.54 -12.92
CA MET A 44 7.22 21.36 -12.08
C MET A 44 5.87 20.81 -11.65
N SER A 45 5.82 19.49 -11.52
CA SER A 45 4.67 18.75 -10.97
C SER A 45 5.07 17.99 -9.72
N ALA A 46 4.11 17.77 -8.83
CA ALA A 46 4.29 16.91 -7.66
C ALA A 46 4.07 15.44 -8.04
N TYR A 47 5.14 14.67 -8.14
CA TYR A 47 5.10 13.25 -8.41
C TYR A 47 4.96 12.44 -7.12
N LYS A 48 3.98 11.53 -7.09
CA LYS A 48 3.81 10.55 -6.02
C LYS A 48 4.70 9.34 -6.30
N ILE A 49 5.35 8.80 -5.28
CA ILE A 49 6.06 7.52 -5.40
C ILE A 49 5.06 6.43 -5.79
N GLN A 50 5.30 5.79 -6.94
CA GLN A 50 4.63 4.58 -7.35
C GLN A 50 5.52 3.39 -7.04
N LEU A 51 5.02 2.48 -6.20
CA LEU A 51 5.59 1.15 -6.04
C LEU A 51 4.81 0.22 -6.94
N THR A 52 5.44 -0.21 -8.02
CA THR A 52 4.89 -1.20 -8.94
C THR A 52 5.67 -2.49 -8.78
N GLN A 53 4.97 -3.62 -8.72
CA GLN A 53 5.64 -4.91 -8.90
C GLN A 53 6.04 -5.05 -10.36
N HIS A 54 7.25 -5.56 -10.59
CA HIS A 54 7.71 -5.87 -11.93
C HIS A 54 7.11 -7.20 -12.37
N LEU A 55 6.17 -7.14 -13.32
CA LEU A 55 5.55 -8.33 -13.91
C LEU A 55 6.51 -8.96 -14.91
N GLN A 56 6.67 -10.28 -14.82
CA GLN A 56 7.36 -11.08 -15.82
C GLN A 56 6.41 -11.39 -16.99
N PRO A 57 6.91 -11.60 -18.22
CA PRO A 57 6.07 -11.94 -19.37
C PRO A 57 5.06 -13.08 -19.12
N PRO A 58 5.39 -14.17 -18.40
CA PRO A 58 4.43 -15.24 -18.08
C PRO A 58 3.27 -14.81 -17.17
N ASP A 59 3.46 -13.76 -16.35
CA ASP A 59 2.44 -13.31 -15.40
C ASP A 59 1.20 -12.77 -16.12
N HIS A 60 1.38 -12.17 -17.31
CA HIS A 60 0.26 -11.69 -18.12
C HIS A 60 -0.69 -12.83 -18.53
N GLY A 61 -0.13 -13.97 -18.96
CA GLY A 61 -0.91 -15.14 -19.34
C GLY A 61 -1.65 -15.74 -18.14
N ARG A 62 -0.95 -15.93 -17.02
CA ARG A 62 -1.54 -16.47 -15.78
C ARG A 62 -2.67 -15.59 -15.24
N ARG A 63 -2.48 -14.26 -15.24
CA ARG A 63 -3.50 -13.30 -14.79
C ARG A 63 -4.74 -13.33 -15.68
N ARG A 64 -4.56 -13.46 -17.00
CA ARG A 64 -5.68 -13.58 -17.94
C ARG A 64 -6.44 -14.89 -17.71
N GLN A 65 -5.74 -16.03 -17.62
CA GLN A 65 -6.35 -17.33 -17.36
C GLN A 65 -7.18 -17.32 -16.07
N PHE A 66 -6.66 -16.72 -15.00
CA PHE A 66 -7.40 -16.56 -13.76
C PHE A 66 -8.65 -15.68 -13.95
N ALA A 67 -8.54 -14.55 -14.64
CA ALA A 67 -9.68 -13.68 -14.91
C ALA A 67 -10.78 -14.39 -15.73
N ASP A 68 -10.39 -15.09 -16.79
CA ASP A 68 -11.31 -15.87 -17.63
C ASP A 68 -12.00 -16.97 -16.81
N TRP A 69 -11.25 -17.68 -15.96
CA TRP A 69 -11.79 -18.68 -15.05
C TRP A 69 -12.81 -18.09 -14.07
N VAL A 70 -12.54 -16.92 -13.47
CA VAL A 70 -13.49 -16.25 -12.57
C VAL A 70 -14.78 -15.88 -13.32
N VAL A 71 -14.66 -15.37 -14.56
CA VAL A 71 -15.82 -15.01 -15.40
C VAL A 71 -16.68 -16.24 -15.67
N GLU A 72 -16.08 -17.38 -16.02
CA GLU A 72 -16.81 -18.64 -16.22
C GLU A 72 -17.53 -19.11 -14.95
N ARG A 73 -16.89 -18.99 -13.78
CA ARG A 73 -17.49 -19.37 -12.50
C ARG A 73 -18.69 -18.50 -12.14
N LEU A 74 -18.57 -17.20 -12.36
CA LEU A 74 -19.68 -16.26 -12.14
C LEU A 74 -20.85 -16.50 -13.10
N ALA A 75 -20.57 -16.93 -14.33
CA ALA A 75 -21.62 -17.30 -15.29
C ALA A 75 -22.34 -18.61 -14.91
N ALA A 76 -21.63 -19.54 -14.25
CA ALA A 76 -22.20 -20.81 -13.81
C ALA A 76 -22.96 -20.71 -12.47
N ASP A 77 -22.53 -19.83 -11.57
CA ASP A 77 -23.14 -19.61 -10.26
C ASP A 77 -23.10 -18.11 -9.91
N GLU A 78 -24.27 -17.45 -9.94
CA GLU A 78 -24.42 -16.04 -9.59
C GLU A 78 -23.98 -15.74 -8.13
N ASN A 79 -24.00 -16.72 -7.25
CA ASN A 79 -23.56 -16.59 -5.86
C ASN A 79 -22.08 -16.95 -5.65
N PHE A 80 -21.34 -17.32 -6.71
CA PHE A 80 -19.93 -17.69 -6.60
C PHE A 80 -19.11 -16.62 -5.87
N ALA A 81 -19.28 -15.34 -6.22
CA ALA A 81 -18.58 -14.23 -5.57
C ALA A 81 -18.81 -14.18 -4.06
N LYS A 82 -19.99 -14.58 -3.58
CA LYS A 82 -20.34 -14.58 -2.16
C LYS A 82 -19.67 -15.71 -1.39
N LYS A 83 -19.18 -16.74 -2.09
CA LYS A 83 -18.50 -17.90 -1.53
C LYS A 83 -16.97 -17.71 -1.46
N ILE A 84 -16.45 -16.59 -1.96
CA ILE A 84 -15.00 -16.31 -1.93
C ILE A 84 -14.65 -15.60 -0.64
N ILE A 85 -13.69 -16.17 0.10
CA ILE A 85 -12.97 -15.50 1.17
C ILE A 85 -11.73 -14.88 0.56
N PHE A 86 -11.65 -13.56 0.58
CA PHE A 86 -10.43 -12.82 0.25
C PHE A 86 -9.65 -12.62 1.53
N SER A 87 -8.35 -12.88 1.50
CA SER A 87 -7.47 -12.66 2.64
C SER A 87 -6.18 -11.96 2.22
N ASP A 88 -5.59 -11.22 3.15
CA ASP A 88 -4.28 -10.62 2.96
C ASP A 88 -3.61 -10.38 4.33
N GLU A 89 -2.30 -10.22 4.31
CA GLU A 89 -1.51 -9.82 5.47
C GLU A 89 -1.06 -8.36 5.36
N ALA A 90 -1.32 -7.59 6.41
CA ALA A 90 -0.88 -6.20 6.50
C ALA A 90 0.20 -6.03 7.58
N HIS A 91 1.28 -5.31 7.23
CA HIS A 91 2.29 -4.86 8.19
C HIS A 91 2.02 -3.42 8.64
N PHE A 92 1.86 -3.22 9.95
CA PHE A 92 1.73 -1.91 10.58
C PHE A 92 3.02 -1.55 11.29
N HIS A 93 3.73 -0.55 10.78
CA HIS A 93 5.00 -0.09 11.36
C HIS A 93 4.75 0.97 12.44
N LEU A 94 5.31 0.76 13.63
CA LEU A 94 5.16 1.69 14.76
C LEU A 94 6.12 2.89 14.69
N SER A 95 7.13 2.83 13.82
CA SER A 95 8.18 3.85 13.67
C SER A 95 7.79 5.07 12.82
N GLY A 96 6.51 5.22 12.42
CA GLY A 96 6.04 6.36 11.63
C GLY A 96 6.61 6.39 10.20
N PHE A 97 6.93 5.23 9.64
CA PHE A 97 7.61 5.10 8.35
C PHE A 97 6.84 5.75 7.19
N VAL A 98 7.60 6.25 6.21
CA VAL A 98 7.21 6.82 4.90
C VAL A 98 5.74 6.56 4.50
N ASN A 99 4.85 7.49 4.86
CA ASN A 99 3.50 7.50 4.32
C ASN A 99 3.57 7.87 2.82
N LYS A 100 3.27 6.91 1.93
CA LYS A 100 3.27 7.11 0.47
C LYS A 100 2.37 8.28 0.02
N GLN A 101 1.35 8.67 0.79
CA GLN A 101 0.55 9.86 0.48
C GLN A 101 1.35 11.16 0.69
N ASN A 102 2.28 11.17 1.65
CA ASN A 102 3.09 12.33 2.03
C ASN A 102 4.42 12.39 1.27
N CYS A 103 4.83 11.33 0.57
CA CYS A 103 6.04 11.31 -0.23
C CYS A 103 5.78 11.77 -1.65
N ARG A 104 5.89 13.09 -1.84
CA ARG A 104 5.81 13.74 -3.15
C ARG A 104 7.12 14.44 -3.46
N PHE A 105 7.56 14.35 -4.71
CA PHE A 105 8.74 15.04 -5.21
C PHE A 105 8.34 16.05 -6.27
N TRP A 106 8.92 17.23 -6.21
CA TRP A 106 8.77 18.25 -7.25
C TRP A 106 9.84 18.05 -8.31
N GLY A 107 9.42 17.97 -9.56
CA GLY A 107 10.31 17.87 -10.72
C GLY A 107 9.57 18.20 -12.00
N THR A 108 10.31 18.38 -13.09
CA THR A 108 9.76 18.49 -14.45
C THR A 108 9.46 17.12 -15.06
N GLU A 109 10.10 16.07 -14.53
CA GLU A 109 9.95 14.68 -14.94
C GLU A 109 9.80 13.76 -13.71
N ASN A 110 9.27 12.56 -13.93
CA ASN A 110 9.18 11.56 -12.87
C ASN A 110 10.59 11.11 -12.46
N PRO A 111 11.01 11.35 -11.20
CA PRO A 111 12.40 11.15 -10.81
C PRO A 111 12.77 9.68 -10.58
N ARG A 112 11.85 8.72 -10.77
CA ARG A 112 12.06 7.26 -10.63
C ARG A 112 12.84 6.89 -9.35
N ILE A 113 12.55 7.61 -8.26
CA ILE A 113 13.34 7.52 -7.02
C ILE A 113 13.15 6.15 -6.37
N MET A 114 14.27 5.48 -6.12
CA MET A 114 14.35 4.31 -5.27
C MET A 114 14.67 4.75 -3.85
N GLN A 115 13.80 4.39 -2.89
CA GLN A 115 14.04 4.69 -1.49
C GLN A 115 14.45 3.41 -0.77
N GLN A 116 15.66 3.43 -0.20
CA GLN A 116 16.14 2.36 0.66
C GLN A 116 15.34 2.35 1.97
N ARG A 117 14.94 1.16 2.39
CA ARG A 117 14.19 0.93 3.63
C ARG A 117 15.09 0.28 4.65
N GLU A 118 14.88 0.62 5.91
CA GLU A 118 15.45 -0.13 7.02
C GLU A 118 14.86 -1.55 7.01
N MET A 119 15.71 -2.55 7.20
CA MET A 119 15.35 -3.96 7.01
C MET A 119 14.48 -4.50 8.16
N HIS A 120 14.54 -3.88 9.35
CA HIS A 120 13.93 -4.40 10.59
C HIS A 120 13.19 -3.36 11.45
N PRO A 121 12.27 -2.54 10.90
CA PRO A 121 11.42 -1.71 11.74
C PRO A 121 10.49 -2.57 12.61
N LEU A 122 10.27 -2.14 13.86
CA LEU A 122 9.20 -2.68 14.71
C LEU A 122 7.86 -2.60 13.97
N ARG A 123 7.23 -3.76 13.79
CA ARG A 123 5.98 -3.92 13.04
C ARG A 123 5.06 -4.91 13.72
N ALA A 124 3.77 -4.65 13.70
CA ALA A 124 2.74 -5.66 13.92
C ALA A 124 2.34 -6.26 12.56
N THR A 125 2.15 -7.57 12.50
CA THR A 125 1.59 -8.23 11.31
C THR A 125 0.21 -8.74 11.63
N VAL A 126 -0.75 -8.36 10.79
CA VAL A 126 -2.16 -8.70 10.96
C VAL A 126 -2.61 -9.45 9.73
N TRP A 127 -3.24 -10.60 9.94
CA TRP A 127 -4.05 -11.24 8.92
C TRP A 127 -5.49 -10.75 9.02
N CYS A 128 -6.08 -10.46 7.87
CA CYS A 128 -7.51 -10.18 7.79
C CYS A 128 -8.08 -10.86 6.55
N GLY A 129 -9.22 -11.51 6.72
CA GLY A 129 -10.06 -11.98 5.65
C GLY A 129 -11.34 -11.18 5.57
N PHE A 130 -12.00 -11.22 4.42
CA PHE A 130 -13.39 -10.80 4.29
C PHE A 130 -14.09 -11.64 3.24
N TRP A 131 -15.40 -11.76 3.40
CA TRP A 131 -16.28 -12.44 2.47
C TRP A 131 -17.66 -11.76 2.52
N ALA A 132 -18.64 -12.26 1.77
CA ALA A 132 -19.95 -11.62 1.70
C ALA A 132 -20.68 -11.50 3.07
N GLY A 133 -20.39 -12.38 4.02
CA GLY A 133 -20.96 -12.34 5.38
C GLY A 133 -20.23 -11.41 6.35
N GLY A 134 -19.09 -10.82 5.97
CA GLY A 134 -18.39 -9.85 6.80
C GLY A 134 -16.88 -10.06 6.86
N VAL A 135 -16.28 -9.52 7.92
CA VAL A 135 -14.82 -9.51 8.15
C VAL A 135 -14.43 -10.69 9.03
N LEU A 136 -13.36 -11.39 8.64
CA LEU A 136 -12.72 -12.47 9.37
C LEU A 136 -11.39 -11.95 9.95
N GLY A 137 -11.23 -12.06 11.27
CA GLY A 137 -10.13 -11.44 12.00
C GLY A 137 -10.55 -10.12 12.64
N PRO A 138 -9.62 -9.18 12.90
CA PRO A 138 -8.17 -9.26 12.66
C PRO A 138 -7.49 -10.32 13.52
N PHE A 139 -6.47 -10.98 12.97
CA PHE A 139 -5.63 -11.93 13.69
C PHE A 139 -4.19 -11.43 13.74
N PHE A 140 -3.66 -11.27 14.95
CA PHE A 140 -2.32 -10.73 15.18
C PHE A 140 -1.33 -11.87 15.35
N PHE A 141 -0.18 -11.74 14.67
CA PHE A 141 0.94 -12.66 14.88
C PHE A 141 1.85 -12.12 15.98
N GLU A 142 1.59 -12.57 17.20
CA GLU A 142 2.29 -12.17 18.42
C GLU A 142 2.74 -13.41 19.23
N ASP A 143 3.76 -13.26 20.07
CA ASP A 143 4.14 -14.28 21.06
C ASP A 143 3.32 -14.14 22.36
N HIS A 144 3.61 -14.99 23.34
CA HIS A 144 2.91 -14.99 24.64
C HIS A 144 3.06 -13.68 25.44
N GLU A 145 4.02 -12.82 25.09
CA GLU A 145 4.24 -11.51 25.71
C GLU A 145 3.58 -10.37 24.89
N GLY A 146 2.83 -10.70 23.84
CA GLY A 146 2.18 -9.72 22.95
C GLY A 146 3.17 -9.04 21.98
N LYS A 147 4.36 -9.60 21.79
CA LYS A 147 5.35 -9.04 20.88
C LYS A 147 5.18 -9.62 19.49
N ALA A 148 5.17 -8.75 18.48
CA ALA A 148 5.01 -9.15 17.10
C ALA A 148 6.08 -10.15 16.64
N VAL A 149 5.63 -11.22 15.97
CA VAL A 149 6.50 -12.29 15.47
C VAL A 149 6.47 -12.38 13.95
N THR A 150 7.54 -12.92 13.37
CA THR A 150 7.61 -13.17 11.92
C THR A 150 6.67 -14.32 11.54
N ILE A 151 5.84 -14.11 10.51
CA ILE A 151 5.01 -15.17 9.92
C ILE A 151 5.92 -16.20 9.25
N ASN A 152 5.66 -17.47 9.54
CA ASN A 152 6.19 -18.61 8.80
C ASN A 152 5.03 -19.58 8.51
N GLY A 153 5.29 -20.63 7.75
CA GLY A 153 4.24 -21.58 7.35
C GLY A 153 3.54 -22.28 8.53
N GLU A 154 4.28 -22.57 9.61
CA GLU A 154 3.71 -23.20 10.80
C GLU A 154 2.76 -22.27 11.55
N ARG A 155 3.20 -21.04 11.84
CA ARG A 155 2.37 -20.02 12.50
C ARG A 155 1.16 -19.63 11.67
N TYR A 156 1.32 -19.60 10.35
CA TYR A 156 0.21 -19.35 9.43
C TYR A 156 -0.84 -20.46 9.50
N ARG A 157 -0.38 -21.71 9.44
CA ARG A 157 -1.24 -22.89 9.57
C ARG A 157 -1.93 -22.95 10.93
N ASP A 158 -1.20 -22.62 12.00
CA ASP A 158 -1.73 -22.58 13.36
C ASP A 158 -2.85 -21.53 13.47
N MET A 159 -2.63 -20.31 12.95
CA MET A 159 -3.68 -19.29 12.86
C MET A 159 -4.91 -19.78 12.07
N ILE A 160 -4.71 -20.42 10.91
CA ILE A 160 -5.83 -20.96 10.12
C ILE A 160 -6.62 -21.98 10.95
N SER A 161 -5.91 -22.90 11.60
CA SER A 161 -6.54 -24.05 12.28
C SER A 161 -7.22 -23.65 13.60
N THR A 162 -6.60 -22.74 14.36
CA THR A 162 -7.04 -22.39 15.72
C THR A 162 -7.90 -21.14 15.78
N GLN A 163 -7.79 -20.23 14.79
CA GLN A 163 -8.50 -18.94 14.81
C GLN A 163 -9.47 -18.78 13.66
N LEU A 164 -9.07 -19.09 12.43
CA LEU A 164 -9.92 -18.92 11.25
C LEU A 164 -11.00 -20.01 11.15
N TRP A 165 -10.59 -21.28 11.20
CA TRP A 165 -11.50 -22.41 10.98
C TRP A 165 -12.70 -22.43 11.94
N PRO A 166 -12.52 -22.21 13.26
CA PRO A 166 -13.66 -22.13 14.18
C PRO A 166 -14.66 -21.02 13.81
N LYS A 167 -14.19 -19.89 13.27
CA LYS A 167 -15.09 -18.81 12.80
C LYS A 167 -15.81 -19.15 11.50
N LEU A 168 -15.29 -20.08 10.70
CA LEU A 168 -15.93 -20.54 9.47
C LEU A 168 -16.93 -21.65 9.74
N GLU A 169 -16.71 -22.51 10.74
CA GLU A 169 -17.69 -23.52 11.16
C GLU A 169 -19.02 -22.89 11.62
N ASP A 170 -18.96 -21.68 12.19
CA ASP A 170 -20.15 -20.89 12.53
C ASP A 170 -20.88 -20.29 11.31
N THR A 171 -20.32 -20.41 10.10
CA THR A 171 -20.95 -19.90 8.87
C THR A 171 -21.73 -21.01 8.16
N GLU A 172 -23.01 -20.77 7.86
CA GLU A 172 -23.89 -21.72 7.15
C GLU A 172 -23.55 -21.86 5.64
N ILE A 173 -22.31 -21.57 5.22
CA ILE A 173 -21.93 -21.58 3.80
C ILE A 173 -21.06 -22.78 3.49
N ASP A 174 -21.65 -23.69 2.74
CA ASP A 174 -20.93 -24.80 2.12
C ASP A 174 -20.17 -24.34 0.86
N ASN A 175 -19.04 -24.99 0.60
CA ASN A 175 -18.20 -24.81 -0.61
C ASN A 175 -17.57 -23.41 -0.73
N LEU A 176 -16.97 -22.92 0.36
CA LEU A 176 -16.17 -21.71 0.36
C LEU A 176 -14.90 -21.86 -0.48
N TRP A 177 -14.54 -20.80 -1.19
CA TRP A 177 -13.29 -20.67 -1.94
C TRP A 177 -12.35 -19.76 -1.18
N PHE A 178 -11.15 -20.25 -0.87
CA PHE A 178 -10.13 -19.45 -0.20
C PHE A 178 -9.21 -18.79 -1.23
N GLN A 179 -9.20 -17.45 -1.26
CA GLN A 179 -8.32 -16.66 -2.09
C GLN A 179 -7.26 -15.95 -1.22
N GLN A 180 -6.01 -16.23 -1.53
CA GLN A 180 -4.82 -15.55 -1.02
C GLN A 180 -3.98 -15.03 -2.20
#